data_AF-A0A916QHQ1-F1
#
_entry.id   AF-A0A916QHQ1-F1
#
_cell.length_a   1.000
_cell.length_b   1.000
_cell.length_c   1.000
_cell.angle_alpha   90.00
_cell.angle_beta   90.00
_cell.angle_gamma   90.00
#
_symmetry.space_group_name_H-M   'P 1'
#
loop_
_entity.id
_entity.type
_entity.pdbx_description
1 polymer ?
#
loop_
_entity_poly.entity_id
_entity_poly.type
_entity_poly.pdbx_seq_one_letter_code
_entity_poly.pdbx_strand_id
1 'polypeptide(L)'
;MRKIFLLRGAPGSGKSSFIARHHLTPYAISRDQIRLLLADLTVYYEDSTDSLHQVIPRHVTVRTEQMVDNLVEHKMSYGETVIVDGTHIVPSAIEHFKPWVDKYHYELFVVDLMAHNDLAGLLKRNEIRMQYDWVKPEVIKSMYRAYKAHPEVPEWAHQISPAQMDKALMQRETNLDRYAHVIAVPDKVEEADFPHVHISNFYFSFNDKFTAKYGSYRNVVTIAKTIDEAVNEFKLPYFVFKFHHKHFLVSAYPIRNEMLDPIHKVKGVWSYSTGLYNVADFVKEFPENKQQHVHQFNLSKLDPTRLLHIW
;
A
#
# COMPACT_ATOMS: atom_id res chain seq x y z
N MET A 1 2.51 1.12 -7.09
CA MET A 1 3.08 1.77 -5.88
C MET A 1 2.96 0.82 -4.72
N ARG A 2 4.03 0.70 -3.93
CA ARG A 2 4.07 -0.18 -2.76
C ARG A 2 3.60 0.59 -1.54
N LYS A 3 2.63 0.06 -0.81
CA LYS A 3 1.95 0.81 0.25
C LYS A 3 1.94 0.01 1.54
N ILE A 4 2.23 0.70 2.64
CA ILE A 4 2.07 0.18 3.99
C ILE A 4 1.10 1.07 4.76
N PHE A 5 0.15 0.46 5.45
CA PHE A 5 -0.86 1.16 6.23
C PHE A 5 -0.69 0.84 7.70
N LEU A 6 -0.42 1.84 8.53
CA LEU A 6 -0.40 1.72 9.98
C LEU A 6 -1.74 2.16 10.54
N LEU A 7 -2.39 1.31 11.32
CA LEU A 7 -3.60 1.72 12.05
C LEU A 7 -3.19 2.46 13.33
N ARG A 8 -3.64 3.70 13.48
CA ARG A 8 -3.41 4.52 14.67
C ARG A 8 -4.69 4.56 15.51
N GLY A 9 -4.65 3.96 16.69
CA GLY A 9 -5.86 3.77 17.48
C GLY A 9 -5.64 3.09 18.82
N ALA A 10 -6.16 3.67 19.90
CA ALA A 10 -6.24 3.03 21.20
C ALA A 10 -7.18 1.80 21.16
N PRO A 11 -7.08 0.87 22.13
CA PRO A 11 -8.11 -0.11 22.38
C PRO A 11 -9.49 0.57 22.44
N GLY A 12 -10.46 0.01 21.72
CA GLY A 12 -11.82 0.54 21.60
C GLY A 12 -12.04 1.38 20.35
N SER A 13 -11.01 1.93 19.70
CA SER A 13 -11.13 2.88 18.57
C SER A 13 -11.80 2.34 17.30
N GLY A 14 -11.91 1.02 17.14
CA GLY A 14 -12.59 0.39 16.00
C GLY A 14 -11.67 -0.15 14.91
N LYS A 15 -10.37 -0.37 15.19
CA LYS A 15 -9.37 -0.89 14.23
C LYS A 15 -9.79 -2.23 13.60
N SER A 16 -10.12 -3.23 14.42
CA SER A 16 -10.54 -4.54 13.93
C SER A 16 -11.83 -4.46 13.11
N SER A 17 -12.78 -3.61 13.53
CA SER A 17 -14.01 -3.35 12.78
C SER A 17 -13.74 -2.61 11.46
N PHE A 18 -12.70 -1.78 11.39
CA PHE A 18 -12.27 -1.14 10.15
C PHE A 18 -11.66 -2.16 9.19
N ILE A 19 -10.75 -3.02 9.67
CA ILE A 19 -10.17 -4.11 8.87
C ILE A 19 -11.25 -5.00 8.27
N ALA A 20 -12.21 -5.45 9.08
CA ALA A 20 -13.29 -6.32 8.64
C ALA A 20 -14.19 -5.65 7.59
N ARG A 21 -14.59 -4.39 7.82
CA ARG A 21 -15.48 -3.64 6.92
C ARG A 21 -14.85 -3.33 5.56
N HIS A 22 -13.54 -3.17 5.51
CA HIS A 22 -12.81 -2.92 4.25
C HIS A 22 -12.22 -4.21 3.64
N HIS A 23 -12.58 -5.39 4.15
CA HIS A 23 -12.07 -6.68 3.67
C HIS A 23 -10.53 -6.80 3.69
N LEU A 24 -9.90 -6.17 4.69
CA LEU A 24 -8.44 -6.03 4.80
C LEU A 24 -7.79 -7.17 5.59
N THR A 25 -8.59 -8.07 6.16
CA THR A 25 -8.12 -9.17 7.01
C THR A 25 -6.98 -9.99 6.39
N PRO A 26 -6.99 -10.37 5.10
CA PRO A 26 -5.91 -11.15 4.49
C PRO A 26 -4.55 -10.42 4.45
N TYR A 27 -4.55 -9.10 4.55
CA TYR A 27 -3.38 -8.24 4.42
C TYR A 27 -2.88 -7.70 5.76
N ALA A 28 -3.69 -7.89 6.83
CA ALA A 28 -3.44 -7.31 8.13
C ALA A 28 -2.54 -8.20 9.00
N ILE A 29 -1.47 -7.61 9.53
CA ILE A 29 -0.62 -8.15 10.59
C ILE A 29 -1.11 -7.54 11.91
N SER A 30 -1.81 -8.35 12.72
CA SER A 30 -2.32 -7.89 14.03
C SER A 30 -1.42 -8.31 15.17
N ARG A 31 -0.96 -7.32 15.95
CA ARG A 31 -0.12 -7.54 17.12
C ARG A 31 -0.83 -8.41 18.17
N ASP A 32 -2.12 -8.19 18.37
CA ASP A 32 -2.88 -8.93 19.38
C ASP A 32 -3.12 -10.38 18.93
N GLN A 33 -3.38 -10.63 17.64
CA GLN A 33 -3.45 -12.00 17.11
C GLN A 33 -2.11 -12.74 17.25
N ILE A 34 -0.99 -12.08 16.97
CA ILE A 34 0.34 -12.68 17.13
C ILE A 34 0.63 -13.00 18.60
N ARG A 35 0.22 -12.15 19.54
CA ARG A 35 0.37 -12.48 20.98
C ARG A 35 -0.40 -13.73 21.37
N LEU A 36 -1.62 -13.88 20.87
CA LEU A 36 -2.46 -15.07 21.11
C LEU A 36 -1.87 -16.34 20.48
N LEU A 37 -1.09 -16.22 19.40
CA LEU A 37 -0.35 -17.36 18.83
C LEU A 37 0.89 -17.73 19.67
N LEU A 38 1.49 -16.76 20.39
CA LEU A 38 2.71 -16.96 21.17
C LEU A 38 2.46 -17.41 22.60
N ALA A 39 1.27 -17.11 23.16
CA ALA A 39 0.92 -17.47 24.52
C ALA A 39 -0.59 -17.61 24.70
N ASP A 40 -0.98 -18.51 25.59
CA ASP A 40 -2.35 -18.65 26.07
C ASP A 40 -2.79 -17.42 26.87
N LEU A 41 -4.11 -17.24 26.96
CA LEU A 41 -4.72 -16.25 27.84
C LEU A 41 -4.32 -16.51 29.30
N THR A 42 -4.12 -15.43 30.05
CA THR A 42 -3.93 -15.47 31.50
C THR A 42 -5.07 -14.75 32.20
N VAL A 43 -5.23 -14.95 33.50
CA VAL A 43 -6.33 -14.35 34.27
C VAL A 43 -5.78 -13.26 35.19
N TYR A 44 -6.44 -12.11 35.19
CA TYR A 44 -6.18 -10.98 36.07
C TYR A 44 -7.39 -10.76 36.98
N TYR A 45 -7.16 -10.70 38.29
CA TYR A 45 -8.16 -10.32 39.27
C TYR A 45 -8.12 -8.81 39.53
N GLU A 46 -9.29 -8.17 39.49
CA GLU A 46 -9.46 -6.74 39.75
C GLU A 46 -10.14 -6.52 41.10
N ASP A 47 -9.35 -6.20 42.13
CA ASP A 47 -9.83 -6.02 43.52
C ASP A 47 -10.96 -5.00 43.64
N SER A 48 -10.92 -3.91 42.85
CA SER A 48 -11.90 -2.83 42.95
C SER A 48 -13.31 -3.19 42.48
N THR A 49 -13.42 -4.20 41.62
CA THR A 49 -14.70 -4.64 41.03
C THR A 49 -15.01 -6.10 41.35
N ASP A 50 -14.17 -6.75 42.17
CA ASP A 50 -14.25 -8.17 42.53
C ASP A 50 -14.50 -9.06 41.30
N SER A 51 -13.69 -8.88 40.25
CA SER A 51 -13.92 -9.51 38.93
C SER A 51 -12.66 -10.17 38.37
N LEU A 52 -12.85 -11.29 37.65
CA LEU A 52 -11.80 -11.95 36.89
C LEU A 52 -11.87 -11.57 35.41
N HIS A 53 -10.73 -11.19 34.84
CA HIS A 53 -10.57 -10.86 33.44
C HIS A 53 -9.55 -11.80 32.80
N GLN A 54 -9.94 -12.53 31.75
CA GLN A 54 -8.97 -13.13 30.84
C GLN A 54 -8.27 -12.02 30.08
N VAL A 55 -6.95 -12.06 29.95
CA VAL A 55 -6.14 -11.04 29.28
C VAL A 55 -4.97 -11.68 28.56
N ILE A 56 -4.45 -10.98 27.55
CA ILE A 56 -3.25 -11.39 26.83
C ILE A 56 -2.00 -11.12 27.72
N PRO A 57 -1.14 -12.12 27.98
CA PRO A 57 0.01 -11.95 28.84
C PRO A 57 1.07 -11.03 28.21
N ARG A 58 1.71 -10.19 29.02
CA ARG A 58 2.70 -9.20 28.55
C ARG A 58 4.12 -9.75 28.37
N HIS A 59 4.44 -10.92 28.93
CA HIS A 59 5.80 -11.45 28.90
C HIS A 59 6.28 -11.80 27.47
N VAL A 60 5.36 -12.00 26.53
CA VAL A 60 5.68 -12.25 25.11
C VAL A 60 5.85 -10.98 24.27
N THR A 61 5.68 -9.78 24.83
CA THR A 61 5.67 -8.52 24.07
C THR A 61 6.89 -8.35 23.17
N VAL A 62 8.10 -8.62 23.68
CA VAL A 62 9.35 -8.49 22.88
C VAL A 62 9.34 -9.44 21.70
N ARG A 63 8.95 -10.71 21.91
CA ARG A 63 8.85 -11.70 20.84
C ARG A 63 7.75 -11.34 19.82
N THR A 64 6.64 -10.78 20.28
CA THR A 64 5.57 -10.29 19.40
C THR A 64 6.09 -9.19 18.48
N GLU A 65 6.76 -8.18 19.01
CA GLU A 65 7.28 -7.07 18.19
C GLU A 65 8.30 -7.59 17.16
N GLN A 66 9.22 -8.47 17.57
CA GLN A 66 10.15 -9.13 16.63
C GLN A 66 9.43 -9.90 15.51
N MET A 67 8.36 -10.63 15.85
CA MET A 67 7.59 -11.39 14.87
C MET A 67 6.83 -10.45 13.91
N VAL A 68 6.25 -9.37 14.42
CA VAL A 68 5.58 -8.33 13.62
C VAL A 68 6.57 -7.72 12.64
N ASP A 69 7.74 -7.31 13.12
CA ASP A 69 8.81 -6.71 12.31
C ASP A 69 9.25 -7.68 11.19
N ASN A 70 9.49 -8.94 11.52
CA ASN A 70 9.87 -9.97 10.54
C ASN A 70 8.78 -10.19 9.48
N LEU A 71 7.51 -10.23 9.87
CA LEU A 71 6.39 -10.41 8.94
C LEU A 71 6.21 -9.20 8.02
N VAL A 72 6.37 -7.99 8.57
CA VAL A 72 6.33 -6.75 7.81
C VAL A 72 7.46 -6.72 6.79
N GLU A 73 8.71 -6.93 7.22
CA GLU A 73 9.86 -6.91 6.33
C GLU A 73 9.75 -7.99 5.24
N HIS A 74 9.30 -9.20 5.59
CA HIS A 74 9.07 -10.27 4.61
C HIS A 74 8.03 -9.86 3.57
N LYS A 75 6.84 -9.39 3.96
CA LYS A 75 5.84 -8.94 2.99
C LYS A 75 6.37 -7.77 2.13
N MET A 76 7.10 -6.85 2.75
CA MET A 76 7.69 -5.71 2.05
C MET A 76 8.70 -6.14 0.98
N SER A 77 9.54 -7.15 1.28
CA SER A 77 10.53 -7.68 0.33
C SER A 77 9.90 -8.34 -0.89
N TYR A 78 8.65 -8.82 -0.79
CA TYR A 78 7.89 -9.36 -1.91
C TYR A 78 7.03 -8.32 -2.64
N GLY A 79 7.10 -7.04 -2.26
CA GLY A 79 6.31 -5.99 -2.90
C GLY A 79 4.81 -6.04 -2.56
N GLU A 80 4.43 -6.73 -1.49
CA GLU A 80 3.04 -6.86 -1.05
C GLU A 80 2.55 -5.60 -0.32
N THR A 81 1.27 -5.27 -0.48
CA THR A 81 0.63 -4.27 0.38
C THR A 81 0.51 -4.80 1.81
N VAL A 82 0.95 -4.01 2.78
CA VAL A 82 1.01 -4.40 4.19
C VAL A 82 0.07 -3.53 5.01
N ILE A 83 -0.68 -4.14 5.92
CA ILE A 83 -1.52 -3.42 6.88
C ILE A 83 -1.09 -3.85 8.28
N VAL A 84 -0.68 -2.92 9.12
CA VAL A 84 -0.21 -3.21 10.47
C VAL A 84 -1.26 -2.75 11.47
N ASP A 85 -1.96 -3.71 12.06
CA ASP A 85 -2.89 -3.49 13.15
C ASP A 85 -2.13 -3.42 14.48
N GLY A 86 -1.76 -2.20 14.82
CA GLY A 86 -1.14 -1.82 16.08
C GLY A 86 -1.81 -0.57 16.65
N THR A 87 -1.25 -0.01 17.72
CA THR A 87 -1.79 1.22 18.30
C THR A 87 -1.20 2.48 17.67
N HIS A 88 0.09 2.45 17.30
CA HIS A 88 0.86 3.52 16.63
C HIS A 88 0.51 4.94 17.12
N ILE A 89 0.35 5.08 18.44
CA ILE A 89 -0.21 6.30 19.06
C ILE A 89 0.72 7.50 18.93
N VAL A 90 2.01 7.26 19.12
CA VAL A 90 3.05 8.29 19.15
C VAL A 90 3.89 8.26 17.88
N PRO A 91 4.45 9.41 17.44
CA PRO A 91 5.27 9.49 16.23
C PRO A 91 6.44 8.51 16.20
N SER A 92 7.11 8.27 17.34
CA SER A 92 8.23 7.32 17.42
C SER A 92 7.85 5.88 17.05
N ALA A 93 6.59 5.49 17.29
CA ALA A 93 6.10 4.17 16.89
C ALA A 93 5.85 4.06 15.37
N ILE A 94 5.68 5.20 14.70
CA ILE A 94 5.60 5.28 13.22
C ILE A 94 7.02 5.34 12.64
N GLU A 95 7.91 6.11 13.27
CA GLU A 95 9.30 6.27 12.84
C GLU A 95 10.07 4.94 12.80
N HIS A 96 9.70 4.00 13.66
CA HIS A 96 10.20 2.61 13.65
C HIS A 96 10.19 1.95 12.27
N PHE A 97 9.21 2.26 11.41
CA PHE A 97 9.08 1.64 10.09
C PHE A 97 9.93 2.29 8.99
N LYS A 98 10.54 3.46 9.26
CA LYS A 98 11.30 4.24 8.27
C LYS A 98 12.40 3.44 7.56
N PRO A 99 13.22 2.61 8.25
CA PRO A 99 14.28 1.87 7.59
C PRO A 99 13.78 0.92 6.50
N TRP A 100 12.66 0.23 6.73
CA TRP A 100 12.07 -0.66 5.72
C TRP A 100 11.36 0.11 4.62
N VAL A 101 10.69 1.22 4.96
CA VAL A 101 10.06 2.11 3.99
C VAL A 101 11.08 2.60 2.96
N ASP A 102 12.25 3.03 3.42
CA ASP A 102 13.34 3.47 2.55
C ASP A 102 13.95 2.32 1.76
N LYS A 103 14.27 1.20 2.44
CA LYS A 103 14.91 0.03 1.84
C LYS A 103 14.08 -0.58 0.71
N TYR A 104 12.76 -0.61 0.85
CA TYR A 104 11.87 -1.28 -0.10
C TYR A 104 11.01 -0.32 -0.95
N HIS A 105 11.24 0.99 -0.84
CA HIS A 105 10.53 2.04 -1.58
C HIS A 105 9.00 2.00 -1.40
N TYR A 106 8.55 1.98 -0.15
CA TYR A 106 7.12 2.02 0.20
C TYR A 106 6.66 3.45 0.48
N GLU A 107 5.37 3.70 0.26
CA GLU A 107 4.67 4.85 0.81
C GLU A 107 3.93 4.41 2.08
N LEU A 108 4.13 5.17 3.17
CA LEU A 108 3.49 4.87 4.45
C LEU A 108 2.27 5.76 4.67
N PHE A 109 1.14 5.11 4.95
CA PHE A 109 -0.12 5.75 5.31
C PHE A 109 -0.47 5.45 6.76
N VAL A 110 -0.79 6.48 7.53
CA VAL A 110 -1.29 6.36 8.90
C VAL A 110 -2.80 6.57 8.86
N VAL A 111 -3.56 5.51 9.11
CA VAL A 111 -5.02 5.58 9.23
C VAL A 111 -5.35 6.00 10.65
N ASP A 112 -5.82 7.23 10.83
CA ASP A 112 -6.14 7.77 12.14
C ASP A 112 -7.57 7.42 12.57
N LEU A 113 -7.70 6.42 13.44
CA LEU A 113 -8.97 6.04 14.06
C LEU A 113 -9.21 6.78 15.38
N MET A 114 -8.32 7.64 15.86
CA MET A 114 -8.51 8.40 17.10
C MET A 114 -9.21 9.73 16.88
N ALA A 115 -9.09 10.34 15.69
CA ALA A 115 -9.58 11.69 15.40
C ALA A 115 -11.04 11.95 15.80
N HIS A 116 -11.92 10.95 15.68
CA HIS A 116 -13.35 11.04 16.00
C HIS A 116 -13.75 10.32 17.30
N ASN A 117 -12.78 9.87 18.10
CA ASN A 117 -13.03 9.15 19.33
C ASN A 117 -12.63 9.99 20.55
N ASP A 118 -13.54 10.11 21.51
CA ASP A 118 -13.28 10.73 22.80
C ASP A 118 -12.92 9.66 23.86
N LEU A 119 -12.37 10.11 24.99
CA LEU A 119 -11.96 9.22 26.06
C LEU A 119 -13.16 8.45 26.64
N ALA A 120 -14.29 9.12 26.84
CA ALA A 120 -15.49 8.50 27.40
C ALA A 120 -16.04 7.37 26.51
N GLY A 121 -16.12 7.60 25.19
CA GLY A 121 -16.56 6.59 24.24
C GLY A 121 -15.57 5.44 24.08
N LEU A 122 -14.27 5.67 24.23
CA LEU A 122 -13.26 4.59 24.25
C LEU A 122 -13.41 3.71 25.49
N LEU A 123 -13.57 4.32 26.67
CA LEU A 123 -13.76 3.60 27.93
C LEU A 123 -15.05 2.78 27.93
N LYS A 124 -16.18 3.39 27.52
CA LYS A 124 -17.47 2.70 27.41
C LYS A 124 -17.40 1.49 26.47
N ARG A 125 -16.73 1.62 25.32
CA ARG A 125 -16.52 0.49 24.41
C ARG A 125 -15.64 -0.58 25.02
N ASN A 126 -14.64 -0.20 25.81
CA ASN A 126 -13.72 -1.14 26.43
C ASN A 126 -14.43 -2.02 27.49
N GLU A 127 -15.37 -1.45 28.24
CA GLU A 127 -16.16 -2.19 29.25
C GLU A 127 -16.98 -3.35 28.65
N ILE A 128 -17.47 -3.20 27.42
CA ILE A 128 -18.32 -4.20 26.76
C ILE A 128 -17.54 -5.15 25.83
N ARG A 129 -16.21 -5.10 25.85
CA ARG A 129 -15.37 -5.96 24.99
C ARG A 129 -15.43 -7.41 25.44
N MET A 130 -15.15 -8.32 24.49
CA MET A 130 -14.81 -9.70 24.83
C MET A 130 -13.69 -9.71 25.85
N GLN A 131 -13.75 -10.65 26.80
CA GLN A 131 -12.95 -10.63 28.02
C GLN A 131 -11.45 -10.38 27.75
N TYR A 132 -10.85 -11.09 26.79
CA TYR A 132 -9.42 -10.95 26.46
C TYR A 132 -9.03 -9.71 25.64
N ASP A 133 -10.00 -9.03 25.02
CA ASP A 133 -9.79 -7.76 24.32
C ASP A 133 -9.91 -6.55 25.26
N TRP A 134 -10.38 -6.78 26.49
CA TRP A 134 -10.45 -5.79 27.53
C TRP A 134 -9.04 -5.41 28.01
N VAL A 135 -8.84 -4.12 28.22
CA VAL A 135 -7.62 -3.60 28.85
C VAL A 135 -7.97 -2.71 30.03
N LYS A 136 -7.06 -2.58 31.00
CA LYS A 136 -7.27 -1.68 32.14
C LYS A 136 -7.60 -0.25 31.65
N PRO A 137 -8.61 0.44 32.20
CA PRO A 137 -8.97 1.82 31.84
C PRO A 137 -7.79 2.80 31.83
N GLU A 138 -6.84 2.65 32.76
CA GLU A 138 -5.64 3.50 32.84
C GLU A 138 -4.73 3.38 31.60
N VAL A 139 -4.70 2.22 30.93
CA VAL A 139 -3.97 2.06 29.66
C VAL A 139 -4.59 2.92 28.57
N ILE A 140 -5.93 2.93 28.48
CA ILE A 140 -6.66 3.76 27.50
C ILE A 140 -6.47 5.24 27.79
N LYS A 141 -6.58 5.64 29.07
CA LYS A 141 -6.35 7.04 29.49
C LYS A 141 -4.93 7.49 29.13
N SER A 142 -3.93 6.65 29.39
CA SER A 142 -2.53 6.93 29.04
C SER A 142 -2.35 7.08 27.53
N MET A 143 -2.85 6.13 26.73
CA MET A 143 -2.79 6.21 25.26
C MET A 143 -3.53 7.44 24.70
N TYR A 144 -4.69 7.78 25.26
CA TYR A 144 -5.44 8.97 24.84
C TYR A 144 -4.67 10.27 25.13
N ARG A 145 -4.07 10.39 26.33
CA ARG A 145 -3.22 11.52 26.69
C ARG A 145 -2.00 11.63 25.77
N ALA A 146 -1.34 10.51 25.51
CA ALA A 146 -0.19 10.47 24.60
C ALA A 146 -0.58 10.89 23.16
N TYR A 147 -1.72 10.41 22.65
CA TYR A 147 -2.25 10.83 21.35
C TYR A 147 -2.53 12.34 21.31
N LYS A 148 -3.14 12.89 22.36
CA LYS A 148 -3.43 14.34 22.46
C LYS A 148 -2.18 15.20 22.58
N ALA A 149 -1.15 14.70 23.25
CA ALA A 149 0.13 15.39 23.39
C ALA A 149 0.95 15.36 22.08
N HIS A 150 0.77 14.32 21.27
CA HIS A 150 1.53 14.08 20.04
C HIS A 150 0.61 13.79 18.84
N PRO A 151 -0.29 14.71 18.44
CA PRO A 151 -1.22 14.46 17.34
C PRO A 151 -0.53 14.33 15.98
N GLU A 152 0.69 14.84 15.84
CA GLU A 152 1.49 14.81 14.63
C GLU A 152 1.81 13.41 14.13
N VAL A 153 2.11 13.31 12.84
CA VAL A 153 2.76 12.16 12.21
C VAL A 153 4.06 12.65 11.57
N PRO A 154 5.07 11.78 11.37
CA PRO A 154 6.28 12.16 10.65
C PRO A 154 5.98 12.76 9.28
N GLU A 155 6.74 13.77 8.84
CA GLU A 155 6.47 14.53 7.61
C GLU A 155 6.50 13.65 6.34
N TRP A 156 7.26 12.56 6.36
CA TRP A 156 7.38 11.62 5.26
C TRP A 156 6.22 10.60 5.21
N ALA A 157 5.35 10.58 6.22
CA ALA A 157 4.18 9.70 6.31
C ALA A 157 2.89 10.44 5.95
N HIS A 158 1.96 9.75 5.31
CA HIS A 158 0.66 10.31 4.92
C HIS A 158 -0.41 10.01 5.97
N GLN A 159 -0.90 11.02 6.69
CA GLN A 159 -2.06 10.84 7.56
C GLN A 159 -3.36 10.83 6.74
N ILE A 160 -4.20 9.82 6.96
CA ILE A 160 -5.51 9.68 6.33
C ILE A 160 -6.58 9.31 7.36
N SER A 161 -7.81 9.72 7.10
CA SER A 161 -8.98 9.22 7.83
C SER A 161 -9.43 7.84 7.30
N PRO A 162 -10.21 7.07 8.07
CA PRO A 162 -10.75 5.79 7.61
C PRO A 162 -11.52 5.88 6.29
N ALA A 163 -12.27 6.97 6.07
CA ALA A 163 -13.04 7.19 4.85
C ALA A 163 -12.17 7.41 3.60
N GLN A 164 -10.88 7.68 3.78
CA GLN A 164 -9.93 7.89 2.68
C GLN A 164 -9.16 6.62 2.31
N MET A 165 -9.41 5.49 2.99
CA MET A 165 -8.71 4.22 2.75
C MET A 165 -8.79 3.77 1.29
N ASP A 166 -9.99 3.74 0.72
CA ASP A 166 -10.18 3.26 -0.65
C ASP A 166 -9.38 4.14 -1.63
N LYS A 167 -9.49 5.46 -1.50
CA LYS A 167 -8.70 6.41 -2.29
C LYS A 167 -7.19 6.20 -2.12
N ALA A 168 -6.73 5.87 -0.92
CA ALA A 168 -5.32 5.61 -0.63
C ALA A 168 -4.85 4.28 -1.23
N LEU A 169 -5.71 3.27 -1.37
CA LEU A 169 -5.38 2.03 -2.09
C LEU A 169 -5.33 2.24 -3.61
N MET A 170 -6.16 3.12 -4.15
CA MET A 170 -6.23 3.34 -5.59
C MET A 170 -4.94 3.91 -6.21
N GLN A 171 -4.75 3.60 -7.50
CA GLN A 171 -3.76 4.23 -8.37
C GLN A 171 -4.47 5.23 -9.28
N ARG A 172 -4.00 6.47 -9.34
CA ARG A 172 -4.55 7.49 -10.26
C ARG A 172 -3.84 7.45 -11.60
N GLU A 173 -4.57 7.70 -12.68
CA GLU A 173 -3.95 7.93 -13.98
C GLU A 173 -3.14 9.22 -13.99
N THR A 174 -2.09 9.24 -14.83
CA THR A 174 -1.31 10.45 -15.10
C THR A 174 -1.76 11.10 -16.40
N ASN A 175 -2.01 12.41 -16.39
CA ASN A 175 -2.34 13.13 -17.61
C ASN A 175 -1.07 13.47 -18.41
N LEU A 176 -0.93 12.89 -19.59
CA LEU A 176 0.15 13.12 -20.54
C LEU A 176 -0.27 14.01 -21.72
N ASP A 177 -1.49 14.57 -21.74
CA ASP A 177 -2.01 15.45 -22.81
C ASP A 177 -1.10 16.67 -23.09
N ARG A 178 -0.16 17.01 -22.20
CA ARG A 178 0.81 18.10 -22.40
C ARG A 178 1.98 17.76 -23.32
N TYR A 179 2.23 16.46 -23.55
CA TYR A 179 3.33 16.00 -24.39
C TYR A 179 2.86 15.94 -25.85
N ALA A 180 3.77 16.16 -26.80
CA ALA A 180 3.47 16.07 -28.22
C ALA A 180 3.32 14.61 -28.68
N HIS A 181 4.16 13.73 -28.14
CA HIS A 181 4.14 12.30 -28.46
C HIS A 181 4.38 11.46 -27.21
N VAL A 182 3.74 10.29 -27.17
CA VAL A 182 4.03 9.22 -26.21
C VAL A 182 4.58 8.03 -27.00
N ILE A 183 5.78 7.58 -26.63
CA ILE A 183 6.53 6.56 -27.38
C ILE A 183 6.89 5.42 -26.43
N ALA A 184 6.64 4.17 -26.82
CA ALA A 184 7.20 3.02 -26.12
C ALA A 184 8.43 2.49 -26.88
N VAL A 185 9.48 2.15 -26.13
CA VAL A 185 10.73 1.56 -26.62
C VAL A 185 10.76 0.10 -26.17
N PRO A 186 10.42 -0.86 -27.05
CA PRO A 186 10.47 -2.28 -26.74
C PRO A 186 11.89 -2.81 -26.47
N ASP A 187 11.94 -4.00 -25.88
CA ASP A 187 13.14 -4.63 -25.33
C ASP A 187 14.23 -4.96 -26.37
N LYS A 188 13.85 -5.24 -27.62
CA LYS A 188 14.78 -5.62 -28.71
C LYS A 188 15.01 -4.53 -29.75
N VAL A 189 14.61 -3.28 -29.47
CA VAL A 189 15.03 -2.14 -30.29
C VAL A 189 16.55 -1.98 -30.16
N GLU A 190 17.24 -1.90 -31.29
CA GLU A 190 18.68 -1.70 -31.32
C GLU A 190 19.06 -0.27 -30.95
N GLU A 191 20.26 -0.09 -30.40
CA GLU A 191 20.71 1.20 -29.87
C GLU A 191 20.79 2.29 -30.94
N ALA A 192 21.07 1.90 -32.19
CA ALA A 192 21.10 2.78 -33.35
C ALA A 192 19.72 3.35 -33.71
N ASP A 193 18.64 2.64 -33.34
CA ASP A 193 17.25 2.99 -33.63
C ASP A 193 16.56 3.65 -32.43
N PHE A 194 17.30 3.95 -31.36
CA PHE A 194 16.76 4.66 -30.22
C PHE A 194 16.25 6.05 -30.60
N PRO A 195 15.06 6.45 -30.10
CA PRO A 195 14.56 7.78 -30.37
C PRO A 195 15.47 8.82 -29.70
N HIS A 196 15.63 9.97 -30.35
CA HIS A 196 16.24 11.11 -29.70
C HIS A 196 15.30 11.61 -28.58
N VAL A 197 15.77 11.54 -27.33
CA VAL A 197 14.96 11.92 -26.16
C VAL A 197 14.79 13.43 -26.14
N HIS A 198 13.55 13.88 -26.28
CA HIS A 198 13.20 15.30 -26.27
C HIS A 198 12.17 15.60 -25.17
N ILE A 199 12.30 16.75 -24.52
CA ILE A 199 11.46 17.15 -23.37
C ILE A 199 9.97 17.28 -23.70
N SER A 200 9.63 17.49 -24.98
CA SER A 200 8.23 17.58 -25.44
C SER A 200 7.55 16.22 -25.55
N ASN A 201 8.30 15.12 -25.46
CA ASN A 201 7.78 13.77 -25.63
C ASN A 201 7.87 13.00 -24.32
N PHE A 202 7.06 11.94 -24.20
CA PHE A 202 7.09 11.02 -23.08
C PHE A 202 7.47 9.62 -23.57
N TYR A 203 8.28 8.90 -22.80
CA TYR A 203 8.85 7.63 -23.21
C TYR A 203 8.56 6.55 -22.17
N PHE A 204 8.01 5.42 -22.62
CA PHE A 204 7.99 4.18 -21.84
C PHE A 204 9.11 3.29 -22.32
N SER A 205 9.98 2.84 -21.41
CA SER A 205 11.11 1.98 -21.74
C SER A 205 10.90 0.57 -21.20
N PHE A 206 10.97 -0.42 -22.09
CA PHE A 206 11.17 -1.83 -21.74
C PHE A 206 12.62 -2.28 -22.02
N ASN A 207 13.45 -1.37 -22.54
CA ASN A 207 14.80 -1.66 -22.99
C ASN A 207 15.82 -1.24 -21.92
N ASP A 208 16.67 -2.17 -21.48
CA ASP A 208 17.63 -1.90 -20.41
C ASP A 208 18.77 -0.98 -20.88
N LYS A 209 19.20 -1.06 -22.14
CA LYS A 209 20.21 -0.15 -22.70
C LYS A 209 19.67 1.28 -22.81
N PHE A 210 18.43 1.43 -23.28
CA PHE A 210 17.77 2.74 -23.34
C PHE A 210 17.59 3.33 -21.93
N THR A 211 17.16 2.50 -20.97
CA THR A 211 17.02 2.88 -19.57
C THR A 211 18.35 3.29 -18.95
N ALA A 212 19.43 2.56 -19.21
CA ALA A 212 20.76 2.92 -18.72
C ALA A 212 21.21 4.30 -19.23
N LYS A 213 20.85 4.65 -20.47
CA LYS A 213 21.24 5.92 -21.11
C LYS A 213 20.34 7.11 -20.71
N TYR A 214 19.03 6.89 -20.56
CA TYR A 214 18.05 7.97 -20.43
C TYR A 214 17.07 7.83 -19.26
N GLY A 215 17.17 6.79 -18.44
CA GLY A 215 16.23 6.50 -17.35
C GLY A 215 16.20 7.56 -16.23
N SER A 216 17.21 8.42 -16.13
CA SER A 216 17.23 9.55 -15.19
C SER A 216 16.36 10.74 -15.64
N TYR A 217 15.89 10.75 -16.89
CA TYR A 217 15.09 11.83 -17.43
C TYR A 217 13.64 11.70 -16.94
N ARG A 218 13.06 12.82 -16.47
CA ARG A 218 11.71 12.83 -15.87
C ARG A 218 10.57 12.40 -16.80
N ASN A 219 10.80 12.46 -18.11
CA ASN A 219 9.86 12.05 -19.15
C ASN A 219 10.15 10.64 -19.70
N VAL A 220 11.04 9.88 -19.05
CA VAL A 220 11.31 8.48 -19.34
C VAL A 220 10.88 7.65 -18.14
N VAL A 221 9.99 6.69 -18.37
CA VAL A 221 9.51 5.77 -17.35
C VAL A 221 9.84 4.35 -17.78
N THR A 222 10.54 3.62 -16.93
CA THR A 222 10.85 2.21 -17.18
C THR A 222 9.74 1.31 -16.64
N ILE A 223 9.29 0.38 -17.48
CA ILE A 223 8.26 -0.60 -17.15
C ILE A 223 8.93 -1.96 -16.96
N ALA A 224 8.61 -2.63 -15.86
CA ALA A 224 9.13 -3.94 -15.52
C ALA A 224 8.62 -5.01 -16.50
N LYS A 225 9.52 -5.90 -16.92
CA LYS A 225 9.20 -7.06 -17.77
C LYS A 225 9.06 -8.34 -16.97
N THR A 226 9.77 -8.43 -15.86
CA THR A 226 9.87 -9.63 -15.03
C THR A 226 9.50 -9.34 -13.58
N ILE A 227 9.25 -10.40 -12.81
CA ILE A 227 9.00 -10.29 -11.35
C ILE A 227 10.22 -9.67 -10.66
N ASP A 228 11.43 -10.08 -11.04
CA ASP A 228 12.67 -9.57 -10.46
C ASP A 228 12.82 -8.05 -10.69
N GLU A 229 12.56 -7.59 -11.91
CA GLU A 229 12.54 -6.17 -12.24
C GLU A 229 11.50 -5.39 -11.42
N ALA A 230 10.29 -5.96 -11.25
CA ALA A 230 9.21 -5.30 -10.51
C ALA A 230 9.46 -5.27 -8.99
N VAL A 231 10.05 -6.34 -8.42
CA VAL A 231 10.19 -6.57 -6.98
C VAL A 231 11.55 -6.13 -6.44
N ASN A 232 12.64 -6.47 -7.12
CA ASN A 232 14.01 -6.21 -6.63
C ASN A 232 14.63 -4.95 -7.26
N GLU A 233 14.29 -4.63 -8.51
CA GLU A 233 14.75 -3.39 -9.16
C GLU A 233 13.77 -2.22 -9.03
N PHE A 234 12.60 -2.45 -8.39
CA PHE A 234 11.58 -1.43 -8.13
C PHE A 234 11.02 -0.74 -9.39
N LYS A 235 11.15 -1.37 -10.57
CA LYS A 235 10.56 -0.87 -11.83
C LYS A 235 9.04 -0.92 -11.75
N LEU A 236 8.36 0.00 -12.43
CA LEU A 236 6.90 0.05 -12.41
C LEU A 236 6.33 -1.14 -13.20
N PRO A 237 5.44 -1.97 -12.63
CA PRO A 237 4.89 -3.12 -13.36
C PRO A 237 3.93 -2.69 -14.48
N TYR A 238 3.30 -1.54 -14.33
CA TYR A 238 2.43 -0.92 -15.32
C TYR A 238 2.36 0.59 -15.09
N PHE A 239 1.84 1.31 -16.07
CA PHE A 239 1.56 2.74 -15.97
C PHE A 239 0.21 3.05 -16.61
N VAL A 240 -0.63 3.84 -15.93
CA VAL A 240 -1.94 4.24 -16.45
C VAL A 240 -1.95 5.73 -16.73
N PHE A 241 -2.41 6.10 -17.92
CA PHE A 241 -2.28 7.45 -18.40
C PHE A 241 -3.41 7.88 -19.33
N LYS A 242 -3.59 9.19 -19.39
CA LYS A 242 -4.46 9.86 -20.34
C LYS A 242 -3.63 10.55 -21.41
N PHE A 243 -3.98 10.34 -22.67
CA PHE A 243 -3.35 11.01 -23.81
C PHE A 243 -4.38 11.24 -24.92
N HIS A 244 -4.38 12.41 -25.55
CA HIS A 244 -5.41 12.85 -26.50
C HIS A 244 -6.84 12.56 -26.03
N HIS A 245 -7.10 12.80 -24.75
CA HIS A 245 -8.41 12.57 -24.13
C HIS A 245 -8.90 11.10 -24.09
N LYS A 246 -8.03 10.17 -24.42
CA LYS A 246 -8.24 8.73 -24.27
C LYS A 246 -7.43 8.19 -23.10
N HIS A 247 -7.87 7.05 -22.58
CA HIS A 247 -7.32 6.42 -21.38
C HIS A 247 -6.63 5.12 -21.77
N PHE A 248 -5.38 4.99 -21.34
CA PHE A 248 -4.50 3.90 -21.74
C PHE A 248 -3.77 3.32 -20.53
N LEU A 249 -3.43 2.04 -20.64
CA LEU A 249 -2.54 1.33 -19.73
C LEU A 249 -1.37 0.78 -20.54
N VAL A 250 -0.15 0.86 -20.00
CA VAL A 250 1.03 0.21 -20.56
C VAL A 250 1.63 -0.75 -19.54
N SER A 251 1.97 -1.96 -19.96
CA SER A 251 2.55 -3.02 -19.11
C SER A 251 3.32 -4.04 -19.97
N ALA A 252 4.00 -5.00 -19.33
CA ALA A 252 4.62 -6.09 -20.08
C ALA A 252 3.60 -7.10 -20.63
N TYR A 253 2.60 -7.47 -19.82
CA TYR A 253 1.56 -8.43 -20.14
C TYR A 253 0.15 -7.81 -19.94
N PRO A 254 -0.89 -8.30 -20.65
CA PRO A 254 -2.26 -7.87 -20.43
C PRO A 254 -2.68 -8.02 -18.96
N ILE A 255 -3.18 -6.94 -18.36
CA ILE A 255 -3.71 -6.96 -17.00
C ILE A 255 -5.21 -7.23 -17.05
N ARG A 256 -5.68 -8.12 -16.18
CA ARG A 256 -7.10 -8.45 -16.12
C ARG A 256 -7.95 -7.33 -15.53
N ASN A 257 -9.20 -7.18 -15.98
CA ASN A 257 -10.14 -6.20 -15.45
C ASN A 257 -10.32 -6.35 -13.93
N GLU A 258 -10.37 -7.58 -13.42
CA GLU A 258 -10.51 -7.86 -12.00
C GLU A 258 -9.38 -7.24 -11.15
N MET A 259 -8.21 -7.00 -11.73
CA MET A 259 -7.07 -6.38 -11.06
C MET A 259 -7.07 -4.85 -11.14
N LEU A 260 -7.93 -4.27 -11.98
CA LEU A 260 -8.06 -2.84 -12.23
C LEU A 260 -9.35 -2.26 -11.63
N ASP A 261 -10.37 -3.10 -11.48
CA ASP A 261 -11.70 -2.74 -11.00
C ASP A 261 -11.81 -2.75 -9.46
N PRO A 262 -12.71 -1.92 -8.89
CA PRO A 262 -13.52 -0.92 -9.59
C PRO A 262 -12.68 0.28 -10.07
N ILE A 263 -13.06 0.79 -11.25
CA ILE A 263 -12.52 2.03 -11.80
C ILE A 263 -13.44 3.18 -11.40
N HIS A 264 -12.88 4.20 -10.75
CA HIS A 264 -13.63 5.41 -10.36
C HIS A 264 -13.13 6.63 -11.12
N LYS A 265 -14.07 7.50 -11.52
CA LYS A 265 -13.76 8.79 -12.16
C LYS A 265 -14.07 9.94 -11.23
N VAL A 266 -13.05 10.67 -10.79
CA VAL A 266 -13.19 11.83 -9.91
C VAL A 266 -12.61 13.07 -10.58
N LYS A 267 -13.47 14.07 -10.84
CA LYS A 267 -13.07 15.33 -11.51
C LYS A 267 -12.31 15.10 -12.83
N GLY A 268 -12.76 14.12 -13.62
CA GLY A 268 -12.16 13.80 -14.92
C GLY A 268 -10.90 12.93 -14.87
N VAL A 269 -10.42 12.55 -13.68
CA VAL A 269 -9.26 11.67 -13.49
C VAL A 269 -9.73 10.27 -13.10
N TRP A 270 -9.29 9.27 -13.85
CA TRP A 270 -9.56 7.86 -13.57
C TRP A 270 -8.64 7.33 -12.47
N SER A 271 -9.20 6.48 -11.63
CA SER A 271 -8.50 5.81 -10.54
C SER A 271 -8.84 4.32 -10.58
N TYR A 272 -7.84 3.48 -10.32
CA TYR A 272 -7.89 2.03 -10.48
C TYR A 272 -7.67 1.36 -9.12
N SER A 273 -8.46 0.34 -8.81
CA SER A 273 -8.38 -0.37 -7.54
C SER A 273 -7.30 -1.47 -7.56
N THR A 274 -6.06 -1.04 -7.58
CA THR A 274 -4.90 -1.93 -7.70
C THR A 274 -4.18 -2.16 -6.37
N GLY A 275 -4.55 -1.43 -5.33
CA GLY A 275 -3.75 -1.28 -4.10
C GLY A 275 -3.59 -2.53 -3.25
N LEU A 276 -4.37 -3.58 -3.50
CA LEU A 276 -4.30 -4.84 -2.74
C LEU A 276 -3.64 -5.98 -3.52
N TYR A 277 -3.30 -5.78 -4.79
CA TYR A 277 -2.60 -6.77 -5.60
C TYR A 277 -1.09 -6.62 -5.43
N ASN A 278 -0.37 -7.75 -5.43
CA ASN A 278 1.08 -7.74 -5.38
C ASN A 278 1.64 -7.18 -6.70
N VAL A 279 2.68 -6.35 -6.64
CA VAL A 279 3.39 -5.82 -7.82
C VAL A 279 3.83 -6.92 -8.79
N ALA A 280 4.20 -8.09 -8.28
CA ALA A 280 4.62 -9.25 -9.05
C ALA A 280 3.48 -9.86 -9.90
N ASP A 281 2.22 -9.69 -9.48
CA ASP A 281 1.10 -10.26 -10.23
C ASP A 281 0.82 -9.51 -11.54
N PHE A 282 1.19 -8.23 -11.61
CA PHE A 282 0.98 -7.40 -12.80
C PHE A 282 1.96 -7.70 -13.95
N VAL A 283 2.99 -8.50 -13.70
CA VAL A 283 3.97 -8.94 -14.71
C VAL A 283 3.83 -10.42 -15.04
N LYS A 284 2.70 -11.04 -14.68
CA LYS A 284 2.37 -12.42 -15.04
C LYS A 284 1.46 -12.46 -16.26
N GLU A 285 1.58 -13.53 -17.03
CA GLU A 285 0.68 -13.81 -18.14
C GLU A 285 -0.60 -14.49 -17.62
N PHE A 286 -1.73 -13.85 -17.87
CA PHE A 286 -3.05 -14.40 -17.60
C PHE A 286 -3.89 -14.46 -18.89
N PRO A 287 -4.91 -15.34 -18.96
CA PRO A 287 -5.89 -15.28 -20.03
C PRO A 287 -6.54 -13.90 -20.10
N GLU A 288 -6.68 -13.36 -21.31
CA GLU A 288 -7.26 -12.04 -21.52
C GLU A 288 -8.77 -12.02 -21.26
N ASN A 289 -9.29 -10.88 -20.79
CA ASN A 289 -10.73 -10.67 -20.74
C ASN A 289 -11.28 -10.52 -22.16
N LYS A 290 -12.49 -11.06 -22.42
CA LYS A 290 -13.19 -10.90 -23.71
C LYS A 290 -13.43 -9.43 -24.08
N GLN A 291 -13.65 -8.60 -23.07
CA GLN A 291 -13.83 -7.15 -23.20
C GLN A 291 -12.93 -6.48 -22.17
N GLN A 292 -12.11 -5.54 -22.63
CA GLN A 292 -11.19 -4.79 -21.79
C GLN A 292 -11.84 -3.47 -21.35
N HIS A 293 -11.73 -3.12 -20.07
CA HIS A 293 -12.28 -1.85 -19.56
C HIS A 293 -11.39 -0.64 -19.88
N VAL A 294 -10.11 -0.87 -20.19
CA VAL A 294 -9.13 0.15 -20.59
C VAL A 294 -8.35 -0.36 -21.79
N HIS A 295 -7.98 0.56 -22.70
CA HIS A 295 -7.09 0.24 -23.81
C HIS A 295 -5.67 -0.04 -23.30
N GLN A 296 -5.15 -1.24 -23.56
CA GLN A 296 -3.85 -1.65 -23.07
C GLN A 296 -2.82 -1.76 -24.20
N PHE A 297 -1.60 -1.28 -23.95
CA PHE A 297 -0.42 -1.52 -24.74
C PHE A 297 0.50 -2.46 -23.96
N ASN A 298 0.64 -3.70 -24.43
CA ASN A 298 1.39 -4.73 -23.71
C ASN A 298 2.62 -5.14 -24.51
N LEU A 299 3.81 -5.13 -23.89
CA LEU A 299 5.06 -5.53 -24.55
C LEU A 299 4.93 -6.89 -25.27
N SER A 300 4.28 -7.86 -24.63
CA SER A 300 4.08 -9.21 -25.18
C SER A 300 3.27 -9.26 -26.49
N LYS A 301 2.62 -8.16 -26.88
CA LYS A 301 1.81 -8.02 -28.10
C LYS A 301 2.41 -7.05 -29.11
N LEU A 302 3.47 -6.34 -28.75
CA LEU A 302 4.14 -5.39 -29.64
C LEU A 302 5.19 -6.09 -30.48
N ASP A 303 5.54 -5.47 -31.62
CA ASP A 303 6.77 -5.82 -32.33
C ASP A 303 7.97 -5.41 -31.45
N PRO A 304 8.78 -6.36 -30.97
CA PRO A 304 9.83 -6.07 -30.00
C PRO A 304 11.00 -5.28 -30.62
N THR A 305 11.04 -5.11 -31.94
CA THR A 305 12.15 -4.46 -32.67
C THR A 305 11.82 -3.04 -33.12
N ARG A 306 10.58 -2.57 -32.91
CA ARG A 306 10.12 -1.28 -33.46
C ARG A 306 9.57 -0.38 -32.38
N LEU A 307 9.80 0.92 -32.53
CA LEU A 307 9.19 1.92 -31.67
C LEU A 307 7.67 1.93 -31.85
N LEU A 308 6.95 2.01 -30.73
CA LEU A 308 5.51 2.21 -30.74
C LEU A 308 5.22 3.69 -30.52
N HIS A 309 4.56 4.33 -31.48
CA HIS A 309 4.00 5.66 -31.32
C HIS A 309 2.53 5.55 -30.90
N ILE A 310 2.20 6.10 -29.73
CA ILE A 310 0.84 6.10 -29.18
C ILE A 310 0.18 7.42 -29.59
N TRP A 311 -1.03 7.33 -30.17
CA TRP A 311 -1.83 8.44 -30.70
C TRP A 311 -3.25 8.46 -30.11
#